data_AF-A0A6G0HJC5-F1
#
_entry.id   AF-A0A6G0HJC5-F1
#
_cell.length_a   1.000
_cell.length_b   1.000
_cell.length_c   1.000
_cell.angle_alpha   90.00
_cell.angle_beta   90.00
_cell.angle_gamma   90.00
#
_symmetry.space_group_name_H-M   'P 1'
#
loop_
_entity.id
_entity.type
_entity.pdbx_description
1 polymer ?
#
loop_
_entity_poly.entity_id
_entity_poly.type
_entity_poly.pdbx_seq_one_letter_code
_entity_poly.pdbx_strand_id
1 'polypeptide(L)'
;MAVRVLLGFRVSEEEMRHLFSTFQDFVDNLFSLPIDLPFSGYRKGIRARDTLQKSIEKAIREKPLCSQGKDYSDALDVLMESAKENGTELTMQELKESTIELIFAAFATTASASTSLIMQLLRHPQVLERLREELRARGLLHNGLPMPRRRAEAGHHREPQEAYRTAMQTFELDGVQIPKGWSVMYSIRDTHDTAAVFKDVDAFDPDRFSQERGEDKEGRFHYLPFGGGVRSCLGKQLATLFLRILAIELASTSRFELATRQFPRVVTVPVVHPVDGLKVKFYGLDSNQNEIMAKSEELLGATV
;
A
#
# COMPACT_ATOMS: atom_id res chain seq x y z
N MET A 1 1.99 0.07 11.50
CA MET A 1 3.26 0.49 10.82
C MET A 1 3.23 1.94 10.34
N ALA A 2 2.28 2.33 9.46
CA ALA A 2 2.24 3.66 8.83
C ALA A 2 2.38 4.83 9.82
N VAL A 3 1.62 4.82 10.92
CA VAL A 3 1.68 5.84 11.98
C VAL A 3 3.09 6.03 12.56
N ARG A 4 3.82 4.93 12.79
CA ARG A 4 5.18 4.99 13.33
C ARG A 4 6.20 5.45 12.29
N VAL A 5 6.13 4.92 11.07
CA VAL A 5 7.12 5.17 10.00
C VAL A 5 6.95 6.56 9.39
N LEU A 6 5.72 6.99 9.15
CA LEU A 6 5.44 8.25 8.46
C LEU A 6 5.35 9.44 9.41
N LEU A 7 4.89 9.23 10.65
CA LEU A 7 4.58 10.33 11.56
C LEU A 7 5.45 10.32 12.82
N GLY A 8 6.16 9.23 13.08
CA GLY A 8 6.96 9.08 14.31
C GLY A 8 6.15 9.09 15.59
N PHE A 9 4.82 8.95 15.52
CA PHE A 9 3.96 8.96 16.71
C PHE A 9 4.15 7.67 17.50
N ARG A 10 4.23 7.82 18.82
CA ARG A 10 4.24 6.72 19.79
C ARG A 10 2.87 6.63 20.43
N VAL A 11 2.04 5.76 19.89
CA VAL A 11 0.66 5.52 20.35
C VAL A 11 0.62 4.17 21.06
N SER A 12 -0.11 4.08 22.17
CA SER A 12 -0.30 2.80 22.88
C SER A 12 -1.13 1.82 22.03
N GLU A 13 -0.98 0.51 22.23
CA GLU A 13 -1.73 -0.51 21.47
C GLU A 13 -3.26 -0.39 21.64
N GLU A 14 -3.73 0.04 22.82
CA GLU A 14 -5.16 0.26 23.06
C GLU A 14 -5.69 1.48 22.31
N GLU A 15 -4.98 2.60 22.37
CA GLU A 15 -5.33 3.81 21.63
C GLU A 15 -5.23 3.57 20.11
N MET A 16 -4.25 2.80 19.65
CA MET A 16 -4.10 2.43 18.25
C MET A 16 -5.29 1.61 17.73
N ARG A 17 -5.82 0.66 18.53
CA ARG A 17 -7.04 -0.09 18.16
C ARG A 17 -8.26 0.81 18.03
N HIS A 18 -8.43 1.76 18.94
CA HIS A 18 -9.54 2.72 18.86
C HIS A 18 -9.41 3.66 17.65
N LEU A 19 -8.20 4.18 17.40
CA LEU A 19 -7.91 5.01 16.23
C LEU A 19 -8.11 4.24 14.92
N PHE A 20 -7.74 2.96 14.90
CA PHE A 20 -7.94 2.10 13.74
C PHE A 20 -9.43 1.95 13.40
N SER A 21 -10.27 1.63 14.39
CA SER A 21 -11.72 1.54 14.21
C SER A 21 -12.32 2.87 13.71
N THR A 22 -11.89 3.99 14.29
CA THR A 22 -12.32 5.32 13.86
C THR A 22 -11.85 5.63 12.44
N PHE A 23 -10.64 5.23 12.08
CA PHE A 23 -10.10 5.38 10.74
C PHE A 23 -10.84 4.54 9.71
N GLN A 24 -11.24 3.32 10.06
CA GLN A 24 -12.08 2.47 9.22
C GLN A 24 -13.44 3.13 8.95
N ASP A 25 -14.08 3.66 10.00
CA ASP A 25 -15.31 4.43 9.87
C ASP A 25 -15.15 5.66 8.97
N PHE A 26 -14.00 6.32 9.00
CA PHE A 26 -13.69 7.41 8.07
C PHE A 26 -13.59 6.92 6.61
N VAL A 27 -12.82 5.84 6.36
CA VAL A 27 -12.60 5.29 5.01
C VAL A 27 -13.89 4.76 4.39
N ASP A 28 -14.67 3.99 5.14
CA ASP A 28 -15.92 3.36 4.67
C ASP A 28 -16.97 4.40 4.26
N ASN A 29 -16.85 5.63 4.75
CA ASN A 29 -17.78 6.72 4.49
C ASN A 29 -17.23 7.82 3.56
N LEU A 30 -16.01 7.67 3.04
CA LEU A 30 -15.37 8.66 2.17
C LEU A 30 -16.16 8.91 0.87
N PHE A 31 -16.75 7.84 0.31
CA PHE A 31 -17.54 7.88 -0.93
C PHE A 31 -19.06 7.87 -0.68
N SER A 32 -19.49 8.22 0.53
CA SER A 32 -20.92 8.37 0.83
C SER A 32 -21.50 9.60 0.12
N LEU A 33 -22.82 9.59 -0.12
CA LEU A 33 -23.51 10.76 -0.67
C LEU A 33 -23.28 11.98 0.25
N PRO A 34 -22.96 13.17 -0.29
CA PRO A 34 -22.61 14.36 0.49
C PRO A 34 -23.86 15.02 1.11
N ILE A 35 -24.60 14.27 1.91
CA ILE A 35 -25.87 14.65 2.52
C ILE A 35 -25.71 14.53 4.04
N ASP A 36 -25.68 15.65 4.74
CA ASP A 36 -25.32 15.71 6.16
C ASP A 36 -26.50 15.43 7.13
N LEU A 37 -27.03 14.20 7.08
CA LEU A 37 -28.11 13.75 7.98
C LEU A 37 -27.57 12.94 9.17
N PRO A 38 -28.24 12.91 10.34
CA PRO A 38 -27.76 12.24 11.55
C PRO A 38 -27.39 10.75 11.39
N PHE A 39 -28.04 10.05 10.45
CA PHE A 39 -27.86 8.64 10.13
C PHE A 39 -27.12 8.41 8.80
N SER A 40 -26.69 9.47 8.12
CA SER A 40 -25.96 9.37 6.86
C SER A 40 -24.53 8.86 7.08
N GLY A 41 -24.00 8.16 6.07
CA GLY A 41 -22.58 7.83 6.03
C GLY A 41 -21.71 9.09 6.10
N TYR A 42 -22.12 10.18 5.44
CA TYR A 42 -21.38 11.44 5.43
C TYR A 42 -21.20 12.03 6.84
N ARG A 43 -22.27 12.06 7.65
CA ARG A 43 -22.19 12.48 9.06
C ARG A 43 -21.28 11.55 9.87
N LYS A 44 -21.34 10.24 9.63
CA LYS A 44 -20.48 9.25 10.30
C LYS A 44 -19.00 9.51 9.96
N GLY A 45 -18.69 9.74 8.68
CA GLY A 45 -17.35 10.10 8.20
C GLY A 45 -16.84 11.42 8.78
N ILE A 46 -17.68 12.46 8.87
CA ILE A 46 -17.33 13.74 9.52
C ILE A 46 -16.97 13.52 11.00
N ARG A 47 -17.80 12.78 11.74
CA ARG A 47 -17.52 12.49 13.16
C ARG A 47 -16.22 11.71 13.35
N ALA A 48 -15.97 10.74 12.48
CA ALA A 48 -14.73 9.97 12.49
C ALA A 48 -13.52 10.88 12.23
N ARG A 49 -13.59 11.74 11.19
CA ARG A 49 -12.56 12.74 10.88
C ARG A 49 -12.28 13.65 12.08
N ASP A 50 -13.32 14.19 12.73
CA ASP A 50 -13.15 15.12 13.85
C ASP A 50 -12.48 14.45 15.05
N THR A 51 -12.80 13.17 15.32
CA THR A 51 -12.12 12.36 16.34
C THR A 51 -10.66 12.13 15.99
N LEU A 52 -10.36 11.72 14.74
CA LEU A 52 -8.98 11.53 14.27
C LEU A 52 -8.17 12.82 14.39
N GLN A 53 -8.73 13.95 13.98
CA GLN A 53 -8.06 15.26 14.07
C GLN A 53 -7.71 15.63 15.50
N LYS A 54 -8.58 15.37 16.48
CA LYS A 54 -8.27 15.62 17.90
C LYS A 54 -7.12 14.78 18.40
N SER A 55 -7.10 13.49 18.09
CA SER A 55 -6.01 12.60 18.49
C SER A 55 -4.70 12.93 17.80
N ILE A 56 -4.74 13.30 16.52
CA ILE A 56 -3.58 13.75 15.77
C ILE A 56 -3.04 15.07 16.35
N GLU A 57 -3.91 16.02 16.69
CA GLU A 57 -3.48 17.28 17.32
C GLU A 57 -2.69 17.04 18.61
N LYS A 58 -3.20 16.14 19.46
CA LYS A 58 -2.52 15.71 20.68
C LYS A 58 -1.17 15.08 20.34
N ALA A 59 -1.13 14.13 19.41
CA ALA A 59 0.10 13.44 19.02
C ALA A 59 1.15 14.38 18.41
N ILE A 60 0.75 15.38 17.62
CA ILE A 60 1.65 16.40 17.07
C ILE A 60 2.25 17.26 18.19
N ARG A 61 1.44 17.67 19.18
CA ARG A 61 1.93 18.47 20.32
C ARG A 61 2.89 17.71 21.23
N GLU A 62 2.63 16.41 21.44
CA GLU A 62 3.47 15.52 22.25
C GLU A 62 4.73 15.07 21.51
N LYS A 63 4.71 15.13 20.17
CA LYS A 63 5.87 14.80 19.36
C LYS A 63 6.96 15.85 19.61
N PRO A 64 8.18 15.45 20.00
CA PRO A 64 9.27 16.39 20.23
C PRO A 64 9.57 17.14 18.94
N LEU A 65 9.41 18.47 18.97
CA LEU A 65 9.46 19.37 17.81
C LEU A 65 10.86 19.62 17.23
N CYS A 66 11.88 18.91 17.71
CA CYS A 66 13.24 19.03 17.22
C CYS A 66 13.91 17.65 17.18
N SER A 67 14.64 17.42 16.10
CA SER A 67 15.49 16.28 15.75
C SER A 67 16.66 16.04 16.74
N GLN A 68 16.64 16.64 17.93
CA GLN A 68 17.69 16.44 18.93
C GLN A 68 17.56 15.06 19.56
N GLY A 69 18.34 14.12 19.02
CA GLY A 69 18.45 12.75 19.52
C GLY A 69 17.72 11.68 18.69
N LYS A 70 17.21 12.01 17.49
CA LYS A 70 16.72 11.01 16.53
C LYS A 70 17.74 10.77 15.43
N ASP A 71 18.10 9.52 15.19
CA ASP A 71 18.95 9.09 14.06
C ASP A 71 18.21 9.07 12.71
N TYR A 72 16.92 9.44 12.68
CA TYR A 72 16.09 9.43 11.47
C TYR A 72 14.99 10.51 11.49
N SER A 73 14.63 11.01 10.31
CA SER A 73 13.47 11.89 10.09
C SER A 73 12.30 11.08 9.51
N ASP A 74 11.10 11.28 10.04
CA ASP A 74 9.87 10.73 9.46
C ASP A 74 9.25 11.69 8.43
N ALA A 75 8.22 11.25 7.70
CA ALA A 75 7.65 12.03 6.61
C ALA A 75 7.02 13.35 7.08
N LEU A 76 6.46 13.37 8.30
CA LEU A 76 5.92 14.59 8.89
C LEU A 76 7.03 15.57 9.29
N ASP A 77 8.15 15.07 9.83
CA ASP A 77 9.34 15.89 10.11
C ASP A 77 9.85 16.58 8.83
N VAL A 78 10.00 15.81 7.74
CA VAL A 78 10.44 16.32 6.43
C VAL A 78 9.45 17.37 5.87
N LEU A 79 8.14 17.15 6.01
CA LEU A 79 7.12 18.09 5.58
C LEU A 79 7.26 19.44 6.33
N MET A 80 7.44 19.38 7.65
CA MET A 80 7.60 20.57 8.49
C MET A 80 8.91 21.32 8.21
N GLU A 81 10.01 20.60 8.03
CA GLU A 81 11.31 21.17 7.66
C GLU A 81 11.26 21.84 6.29
N SER A 82 10.70 21.16 5.29
CA SER A 82 10.57 21.71 3.93
C SER A 82 9.67 22.95 3.86
N ALA A 83 8.59 23.00 4.65
CA ALA A 83 7.76 24.20 4.74
C ALA A 83 8.59 25.40 5.26
N LYS A 84 9.37 25.18 6.33
CA LYS A 84 10.23 26.21 6.92
C LYS A 84 11.31 26.71 5.96
N GLU A 85 11.96 25.79 5.23
CA GLU A 85 12.95 26.14 4.20
C GLU A 85 12.38 27.04 3.10
N ASN A 86 11.10 26.87 2.77
CA ASN A 86 10.38 27.70 1.80
C ASN A 86 9.78 28.98 2.41
N GLY A 87 10.11 29.31 3.67
CA GLY A 87 9.61 30.49 4.36
C GLY A 87 8.14 30.41 4.78
N THR A 88 7.58 29.21 4.84
CA THR A 88 6.19 28.95 5.26
C THR A 88 6.15 28.18 6.56
N GLU A 89 5.18 28.47 7.42
CA GLU A 89 4.92 27.67 8.63
C GLU A 89 3.54 27.04 8.50
N LEU A 90 3.49 25.71 8.61
CA LEU A 90 2.24 24.97 8.52
C LEU A 90 1.40 25.21 9.76
N THR A 91 0.16 25.60 9.56
CA THR A 91 -0.84 25.71 10.62
C THR A 91 -1.12 24.33 11.22
N MET A 92 -1.60 24.31 12.47
CA MET A 92 -2.04 23.05 13.09
C MET A 92 -3.11 22.33 12.26
N GLN A 93 -3.96 23.08 11.55
CA GLN A 93 -4.98 22.48 10.69
C GLN A 93 -4.36 21.78 9.47
N GLU A 94 -3.42 22.42 8.78
CA GLU A 94 -2.71 21.83 7.65
C GLU A 94 -1.90 20.60 8.07
N LEU A 95 -1.27 20.62 9.26
CA LEU A 95 -0.56 19.46 9.79
C LEU A 95 -1.50 18.28 10.07
N LYS A 96 -2.68 18.54 10.66
CA LYS A 96 -3.69 17.49 10.89
C LYS A 96 -4.19 16.88 9.58
N GLU A 97 -4.48 17.72 8.59
CA GLU A 97 -4.96 17.29 7.27
C GLU A 97 -3.90 16.48 6.52
N SER A 98 -2.66 16.99 6.47
CA SER A 98 -1.52 16.28 5.86
C SER A 98 -1.25 14.94 6.54
N THR A 99 -1.40 14.88 7.87
CA THR A 99 -1.23 13.64 8.63
C THR A 99 -2.30 12.60 8.28
N ILE A 100 -3.58 13.00 8.22
CA ILE A 100 -4.67 12.11 7.81
C ILE A 100 -4.45 11.62 6.39
N GLU A 101 -4.05 12.50 5.47
CA GLU A 101 -3.77 12.16 4.07
C GLU A 101 -2.64 11.12 3.97
N LEU A 102 -1.53 11.32 4.68
CA LEU A 102 -0.41 10.38 4.71
C LEU A 102 -0.82 8.99 5.24
N ILE A 103 -1.59 8.93 6.32
CA ILE A 103 -2.10 7.66 6.86
C ILE A 103 -3.01 6.99 5.83
N PHE A 104 -3.95 7.75 5.26
CA PHE A 104 -4.92 7.25 4.31
C PHE A 104 -4.26 6.66 3.08
N ALA A 105 -3.37 7.44 2.44
CA ALA A 105 -2.66 7.03 1.25
C ALA A 105 -1.79 5.78 1.49
N ALA A 106 -1.15 5.69 2.65
CA ALA A 106 -0.24 4.59 2.97
C ALA A 106 -0.93 3.31 3.45
N PHE A 107 -2.08 3.41 4.12
CA PHE A 107 -2.73 2.24 4.71
C PHE A 107 -3.45 1.39 3.65
N ALA A 108 -4.41 1.97 2.94
CA ALA A 108 -5.33 1.19 2.11
C ALA A 108 -4.61 0.53 0.91
N THR A 109 -3.71 1.27 0.26
CA THR A 109 -2.90 0.76 -0.86
C THR A 109 -1.93 -0.32 -0.40
N THR A 110 -1.13 -0.06 0.64
CA THR A 110 -0.16 -1.06 1.13
C THR A 110 -0.84 -2.34 1.60
N ALA A 111 -2.00 -2.26 2.27
CA ALA A 111 -2.78 -3.43 2.67
C ALA A 111 -3.26 -4.23 1.45
N SER A 112 -3.82 -3.55 0.45
CA SER A 112 -4.26 -4.14 -0.83
C SER A 112 -3.14 -4.85 -1.56
N ALA A 113 -2.02 -4.15 -1.76
CA ALA A 113 -0.79 -4.64 -2.34
C ALA A 113 -0.27 -5.88 -1.64
N SER A 114 -0.20 -5.85 -0.30
CA SER A 114 0.30 -6.96 0.52
C SER A 114 -0.58 -8.20 0.41
N THR A 115 -1.89 -8.02 0.52
CA THR A 115 -2.85 -9.12 0.38
C THR A 115 -2.84 -9.69 -1.03
N SER A 116 -2.70 -8.84 -2.04
CA SER A 116 -2.55 -9.26 -3.44
C SER A 116 -1.27 -10.06 -3.65
N LEU A 117 -0.14 -9.61 -3.12
CA LEU A 117 1.14 -10.32 -3.16
C LEU A 117 1.01 -11.72 -2.54
N ILE A 118 0.46 -11.83 -1.33
CA ILE A 118 0.25 -13.12 -0.65
C ILE A 118 -0.66 -14.03 -1.50
N MET A 119 -1.76 -13.49 -2.03
CA MET A 119 -2.67 -14.25 -2.88
C MET A 119 -1.99 -14.76 -4.15
N GLN A 120 -1.18 -13.95 -4.83
CA GLN A 120 -0.47 -14.36 -6.03
C GLN A 120 0.61 -15.42 -5.72
N LEU A 121 1.34 -15.27 -4.61
CA LEU A 121 2.31 -16.29 -4.18
C LEU A 121 1.64 -17.63 -3.84
N LEU A 122 0.45 -17.60 -3.23
CA LEU A 122 -0.36 -18.80 -2.97
C LEU A 122 -0.87 -19.45 -4.27
N ARG A 123 -1.26 -18.66 -5.28
CA ARG A 123 -1.73 -19.16 -6.58
C ARG A 123 -0.60 -19.69 -7.47
N HIS A 124 0.61 -19.20 -7.26
CA HIS A 124 1.78 -19.52 -8.07
C HIS A 124 2.96 -20.00 -7.20
N PRO A 125 2.87 -21.19 -6.56
CA PRO A 125 3.91 -21.69 -5.65
C PRO A 125 5.31 -21.77 -6.28
N GLN A 126 5.39 -22.02 -7.59
CA GLN A 126 6.64 -22.03 -8.35
C GLN A 126 7.38 -20.69 -8.30
N VAL A 127 6.67 -19.56 -8.23
CA VAL A 127 7.29 -18.24 -8.09
C VAL A 127 7.88 -18.07 -6.70
N LEU A 128 7.19 -18.56 -5.67
CA LEU A 128 7.68 -18.55 -4.29
C LEU A 128 8.93 -19.43 -4.13
N GLU A 129 8.95 -20.62 -4.74
CA GLU A 129 10.12 -21.49 -4.70
C GLU A 129 11.33 -20.89 -5.42
N ARG A 130 11.15 -20.27 -6.59
CA ARG A 130 12.22 -19.52 -7.27
C ARG A 130 12.77 -18.40 -6.38
N LEU A 131 11.91 -17.64 -5.73
CA LEU A 131 12.34 -16.61 -4.77
C LEU A 131 13.15 -17.21 -3.61
N ARG A 132 12.70 -18.34 -3.05
CA ARG A 132 13.46 -19.05 -2.00
C ARG A 132 14.82 -19.51 -2.50
N GLU A 133 14.91 -20.06 -3.71
CA GLU A 133 16.19 -20.46 -4.33
C GLU A 133 17.14 -19.28 -4.51
N GLU A 134 16.64 -18.14 -5.00
CA GLU A 134 17.43 -16.91 -5.13
C GLU A 134 17.96 -16.42 -3.79
N LEU A 135 17.13 -16.43 -2.74
CA LEU A 135 17.54 -16.05 -1.39
C LEU A 135 18.57 -17.03 -0.82
N ARG A 136 18.42 -18.34 -1.09
CA ARG A 136 19.37 -19.41 -0.72
C ARG A 136 20.73 -19.18 -1.38
N ALA A 137 20.75 -18.96 -2.69
CA ALA A 137 21.95 -18.71 -3.47
C ALA A 137 22.70 -17.44 -3.03
N ARG A 138 21.97 -16.45 -2.49
CA ARG A 138 22.54 -15.20 -1.97
C ARG A 138 22.90 -15.24 -0.48
N GLY A 139 22.70 -16.37 0.19
CA GLY A 139 22.96 -16.51 1.63
C GLY A 139 22.01 -15.69 2.52
N LEU A 140 20.85 -15.29 2.00
CA LEU A 140 19.86 -14.46 2.69
C LEU A 140 18.79 -15.28 3.42
N LEU A 141 18.87 -16.62 3.31
CA LEU A 141 18.05 -17.57 4.06
C LEU A 141 18.67 -17.98 5.42
N HIS A 142 19.75 -17.32 5.87
CA HIS A 142 20.34 -17.57 7.18
C HIS A 142 20.16 -16.40 8.15
N ASN A 143 19.47 -16.69 9.26
CA ASN A 143 19.41 -16.02 10.55
C ASN A 143 19.75 -14.50 10.61
N GLY A 144 18.70 -13.68 10.62
CA GLY A 144 18.63 -12.51 11.50
C GLY A 144 19.53 -11.31 11.20
N LEU A 145 20.13 -11.19 10.02
CA LEU A 145 20.87 -9.99 9.63
C LEU A 145 20.01 -8.99 8.85
N PRO A 146 20.15 -7.67 9.09
CA PRO A 146 19.44 -6.66 8.32
C PRO A 146 19.93 -6.68 6.88
N MET A 147 19.00 -7.00 5.97
CA MET A 147 19.24 -7.13 4.53
C MET A 147 19.98 -5.91 3.94
N PRO A 148 21.08 -6.11 3.18
CA PRO A 148 21.67 -5.04 2.39
C PRO A 148 20.72 -4.64 1.26
N ARG A 149 20.48 -3.32 1.15
CA ARG A 149 19.59 -2.68 0.17
C ARG A 149 19.93 -3.07 -1.28
N ARG A 150 19.27 -4.06 -1.87
CA ARG A 150 19.30 -4.28 -3.33
C ARG A 150 17.96 -4.74 -3.89
N ARG A 151 17.74 -4.38 -5.16
CA ARG A 151 16.49 -4.53 -5.93
C ARG A 151 16.07 -6.01 -6.02
N ALA A 152 14.98 -6.38 -5.35
CA ALA A 152 14.15 -7.53 -5.70
C ALA A 152 12.94 -6.98 -6.47
N GLU A 153 12.69 -7.34 -7.72
CA GLU A 153 11.56 -6.77 -8.47
C GLU A 153 10.25 -7.36 -7.95
N ALA A 154 9.52 -6.58 -7.15
CA ALA A 154 8.17 -6.96 -6.71
C ALA A 154 7.25 -6.87 -7.93
N GLY A 155 6.86 -8.03 -8.45
CA GLY A 155 6.01 -8.18 -9.62
C GLY A 155 4.61 -7.61 -9.43
N HIS A 156 3.98 -7.35 -10.58
CA HIS A 156 2.66 -6.77 -10.83
C HIS A 156 1.68 -6.75 -9.65
N HIS A 157 1.25 -5.55 -9.27
CA HIS A 157 0.16 -5.34 -8.34
C HIS A 157 -1.02 -4.80 -9.12
N ARG A 158 -2.10 -5.61 -9.23
CA ARG A 158 -3.37 -5.17 -9.80
C ARG A 158 -4.08 -4.29 -8.78
N GLU A 159 -3.69 -3.04 -8.70
CA GLU A 159 -4.48 -2.01 -8.03
C GLU A 159 -5.26 -1.22 -9.08
N PRO A 160 -6.59 -1.27 -9.07
CA PRO A 160 -7.44 -0.35 -9.81
C PRO A 160 -7.31 1.01 -9.14
N GLN A 161 -6.38 1.80 -9.66
CA GLN A 161 -6.29 3.21 -9.36
C GLN A 161 -6.87 3.96 -10.56
N GLU A 162 -8.14 4.28 -10.48
CA GLU A 162 -8.73 5.32 -11.31
C GLU A 162 -8.35 6.67 -10.72
N ALA A 163 -7.99 7.62 -11.57
CA ALA A 163 -7.70 8.97 -11.13
C ALA A 163 -8.41 9.99 -12.01
N TYR A 164 -9.01 10.96 -11.32
CA TYR A 164 -9.85 11.99 -11.92
C TYR A 164 -9.04 13.28 -12.08
N ARG A 165 -9.28 14.00 -13.18
CA ARG A 165 -8.74 15.33 -13.47
C ARG A 165 -9.84 16.21 -14.03
N THR A 166 -9.78 17.51 -13.74
CA THR A 166 -10.68 18.47 -14.39
C THR A 166 -9.96 19.11 -15.58
N ALA A 167 -10.59 19.11 -16.75
CA ALA A 167 -10.08 19.80 -17.92
C ALA A 167 -10.08 21.32 -17.68
N MET A 168 -8.90 21.93 -17.58
CA MET A 168 -8.76 23.36 -17.29
C MET A 168 -9.00 24.25 -18.52
N GLN A 169 -8.92 23.66 -19.72
CA GLN A 169 -9.18 24.27 -21.01
C GLN A 169 -9.77 23.23 -21.96
N THR A 170 -10.45 23.66 -23.01
CA THR A 170 -10.91 22.76 -24.07
C THR A 170 -9.72 22.30 -24.89
N PHE A 171 -9.58 21.00 -25.12
CA PHE A 171 -8.52 20.43 -25.96
C PHE A 171 -9.07 19.29 -26.80
N GLU A 172 -8.30 18.83 -27.78
CA GLU A 172 -8.63 17.69 -28.62
C GLU A 172 -7.70 16.52 -28.30
N LEU A 173 -8.26 15.32 -28.20
CA LEU A 173 -7.53 14.07 -28.01
C LEU A 173 -8.08 13.03 -29.00
N ASP A 174 -7.23 12.52 -29.89
CA ASP A 174 -7.58 11.53 -30.92
C ASP A 174 -8.85 11.89 -31.73
N GLY A 175 -8.97 13.17 -32.13
CA GLY A 175 -10.11 13.68 -32.89
C GLY A 175 -11.36 13.97 -32.05
N VAL A 176 -11.31 13.75 -30.73
CA VAL A 176 -12.41 14.01 -29.80
C VAL A 176 -12.13 15.29 -29.01
N GLN A 177 -13.06 16.24 -29.07
CA GLN A 177 -12.97 17.45 -28.26
C GLN A 177 -13.39 17.18 -26.81
N ILE A 178 -12.53 17.52 -25.86
CA ILE A 178 -12.77 17.47 -24.42
C ILE A 178 -12.97 18.90 -23.92
N PRO A 179 -14.20 19.30 -23.56
CA PRO A 179 -14.49 20.67 -23.12
C PRO A 179 -13.89 21.01 -21.75
N LYS A 180 -13.56 22.29 -21.56
CA LYS A 180 -13.23 22.85 -20.24
C LYS A 180 -14.31 22.52 -19.21
N GLY A 181 -13.88 22.13 -18.01
CA GLY A 181 -14.73 21.82 -16.86
C GLY A 181 -15.14 20.34 -16.77
N TRP A 182 -14.89 19.54 -17.81
CA TRP A 182 -15.20 18.11 -17.76
C TRP A 182 -14.26 17.36 -16.83
N SER A 183 -14.80 16.33 -16.17
CA SER A 183 -14.00 15.36 -15.44
C SER A 183 -13.48 14.31 -16.41
N VAL A 184 -12.16 14.13 -16.42
CA VAL A 184 -11.44 13.13 -17.19
C VAL A 184 -10.92 12.09 -16.21
N MET A 185 -11.35 10.86 -16.38
CA MET A 185 -10.86 9.72 -15.62
C MET A 185 -9.86 8.96 -16.48
N TYR A 186 -8.66 8.69 -15.95
CA TYR A 186 -7.75 7.71 -16.55
C TYR A 186 -7.71 6.47 -15.67
N SER A 187 -7.77 5.30 -16.32
CA SER A 187 -7.76 4.00 -15.67
C SER A 187 -6.38 3.37 -15.79
N ILE A 188 -5.67 3.25 -14.66
CA ILE A 188 -4.39 2.54 -14.60
C ILE A 188 -4.59 1.07 -15.00
N ARG A 189 -5.68 0.46 -14.53
CA ARG A 189 -6.04 -0.92 -14.84
C ARG A 189 -6.23 -1.12 -16.33
N ASP A 190 -7.12 -0.35 -16.96
CA ASP A 190 -7.41 -0.53 -18.38
C ASP A 190 -6.16 -0.27 -19.22
N THR A 191 -5.33 0.70 -18.81
CA THR A 191 -4.04 0.93 -19.48
C THR A 191 -3.14 -0.30 -19.42
N HIS A 192 -3.03 -0.98 -18.27
CA HIS A 192 -2.21 -2.20 -18.15
C HIS A 192 -2.84 -3.39 -18.89
N ASP A 193 -4.17 -3.49 -18.91
CA ASP A 193 -4.90 -4.57 -19.57
C ASP A 193 -4.89 -4.42 -21.11
N THR A 194 -4.81 -3.19 -21.66
CA THR A 194 -4.83 -2.94 -23.11
C THR A 194 -3.49 -2.55 -23.72
N ALA A 195 -2.43 -2.37 -22.92
CA ALA A 195 -1.13 -1.99 -23.44
C ALA A 195 -0.54 -3.11 -24.31
N ALA A 196 -0.26 -2.79 -25.58
CA ALA A 196 0.24 -3.76 -26.56
C ALA A 196 1.56 -4.45 -26.18
N VAL A 197 2.33 -3.86 -25.25
CA VAL A 197 3.60 -4.41 -24.76
C VAL A 197 3.40 -5.62 -23.85
N PHE A 198 2.26 -5.70 -23.14
CA PHE A 198 1.99 -6.80 -22.21
C PHE A 198 1.28 -7.95 -22.92
N LYS A 199 2.02 -9.05 -23.09
CA LYS A 199 1.47 -10.31 -23.62
C LYS A 199 0.76 -11.08 -22.52
N ASP A 200 -0.35 -11.74 -22.85
CA ASP A 200 -1.13 -12.58 -21.94
C ASP A 200 -1.41 -11.90 -20.59
N VAL A 201 -2.13 -10.76 -20.61
CA VAL A 201 -2.38 -9.90 -19.44
C VAL A 201 -3.07 -10.62 -18.27
N ASP A 202 -3.77 -11.72 -18.54
CA ASP A 202 -4.43 -12.53 -17.50
C ASP A 202 -3.46 -13.45 -16.75
N ALA A 203 -2.30 -13.77 -17.34
CA ALA A 203 -1.30 -14.63 -16.73
C ALA A 203 -0.43 -13.84 -15.74
N PHE A 204 -0.37 -14.32 -14.49
CA PHE A 204 0.62 -13.84 -13.54
C PHE A 204 2.01 -14.35 -13.92
N ASP A 205 2.77 -13.47 -14.55
CA ASP A 205 4.09 -13.74 -15.10
C ASP A 205 5.06 -12.65 -14.62
N PRO A 206 5.85 -12.92 -13.57
CA PRO A 206 6.86 -11.99 -13.07
C PRO A 206 8.01 -11.73 -14.06
N ASP A 207 8.31 -12.69 -14.94
CA ASP A 207 9.49 -12.63 -15.81
C ASP A 207 9.34 -11.55 -16.91
N ARG A 208 8.12 -11.02 -17.12
CA ARG A 208 7.88 -9.87 -17.99
C ARG A 208 8.61 -8.59 -17.55
N PHE A 209 8.92 -8.48 -16.26
CA PHE A 209 9.64 -7.33 -15.68
C PHE A 209 11.15 -7.58 -15.60
N SER A 210 11.63 -8.76 -16.00
CA SER A 210 13.05 -9.11 -15.96
C SER A 210 13.89 -8.16 -16.80
N GLN A 211 15.21 -8.18 -16.61
CA GLN A 211 16.13 -7.41 -17.45
C GLN A 211 16.08 -7.84 -18.93
N GLU A 212 15.79 -9.11 -19.21
CA GLU A 212 15.75 -9.66 -20.56
C GLU A 212 14.49 -9.22 -21.32
N ARG A 213 13.31 -9.31 -20.67
CA ARG A 213 12.03 -8.95 -21.31
C ARG A 213 11.68 -7.47 -21.17
N GLY A 214 11.82 -6.91 -19.98
CA GLY A 214 11.66 -5.47 -19.72
C GLY A 214 10.39 -4.82 -20.30
N GLU A 215 9.27 -5.55 -20.36
CA GLU A 215 8.04 -5.08 -21.02
C GLU A 215 7.51 -3.78 -20.40
N ASP A 216 7.79 -3.55 -19.11
CA ASP A 216 7.44 -2.33 -18.40
C ASP A 216 8.22 -1.08 -18.79
N LYS A 217 9.36 -1.26 -19.46
CA LYS A 217 10.27 -0.18 -19.89
C LYS A 217 10.02 0.23 -21.33
N GLU A 218 9.25 -0.56 -22.07
CA GLU A 218 8.83 -0.21 -23.42
C GLU A 218 7.78 0.90 -23.35
N GLY A 219 8.22 2.14 -23.58
CA GLY A 219 7.40 3.35 -23.68
C GLY A 219 7.01 4.01 -22.35
N ARG A 220 6.51 5.26 -22.43
CA ARG A 220 6.45 6.18 -21.29
C ARG A 220 5.28 5.93 -20.31
N PHE A 221 4.18 5.34 -20.78
CA PHE A 221 2.94 5.17 -20.00
C PHE A 221 2.25 3.82 -20.26
N HIS A 222 2.99 2.78 -20.63
CA HIS A 222 2.42 1.43 -20.71
C HIS A 222 2.33 0.77 -19.33
N TYR A 223 3.29 1.05 -18.44
CA TYR A 223 3.27 0.62 -17.05
C TYR A 223 3.34 1.79 -16.09
N LEU A 224 2.25 2.03 -15.36
CA LEU A 224 2.09 3.17 -14.45
C LEU A 224 1.35 2.82 -13.14
N PRO A 225 1.75 1.77 -12.40
CA PRO A 225 1.07 1.36 -11.17
C PRO A 225 1.09 2.44 -10.06
N PHE A 226 1.91 3.47 -10.22
CA PHE A 226 2.04 4.61 -9.31
C PHE A 226 1.62 5.93 -9.97
N GLY A 227 0.85 5.86 -11.07
CA GLY A 227 0.51 7.01 -11.90
C GLY A 227 1.72 7.61 -12.62
N GLY A 228 1.59 8.87 -13.04
CA GLY A 228 2.63 9.59 -13.78
C GLY A 228 2.50 11.11 -13.70
N GLY A 229 3.52 11.82 -14.19
CA GLY A 229 3.59 13.27 -14.18
C GLY A 229 3.73 13.86 -12.77
N VAL A 230 3.24 15.10 -12.58
CA VAL A 230 3.37 15.86 -11.32
C VAL A 230 2.55 15.28 -10.15
N ARG A 231 1.71 14.28 -10.40
CA ARG A 231 0.91 13.58 -9.40
C ARG A 231 1.30 12.09 -9.29
N SER A 232 2.52 11.73 -9.70
CA SER A 232 3.05 10.40 -9.43
C SER A 232 3.09 10.12 -7.93
N CYS A 233 2.82 8.90 -7.51
CA CYS A 233 2.77 8.51 -6.10
C CYS A 233 4.07 8.89 -5.37
N LEU A 234 3.95 9.79 -4.38
CA LEU A 234 5.06 10.20 -3.52
C LEU A 234 5.64 9.01 -2.74
N GLY A 235 4.78 8.07 -2.32
CA GLY A 235 5.14 6.87 -1.56
C GLY A 235 5.70 5.71 -2.37
N LYS A 236 5.88 5.84 -3.71
CA LYS A 236 6.28 4.74 -4.60
C LYS A 236 7.47 3.92 -4.09
N GLN A 237 8.53 4.61 -3.67
CA GLN A 237 9.76 3.93 -3.23
C GLN A 237 9.55 3.20 -1.89
N LEU A 238 8.79 3.80 -0.98
CA LEU A 238 8.46 3.20 0.32
C LEU A 238 7.58 1.96 0.13
N ALA A 239 6.52 2.05 -0.67
CA ALA A 239 5.64 0.92 -0.97
C ALA A 239 6.43 -0.23 -1.61
N THR A 240 7.26 0.08 -2.61
CA THR A 240 8.11 -0.93 -3.27
C THR A 240 9.07 -1.60 -2.29
N LEU A 241 9.71 -0.83 -1.41
CA LEU A 241 10.61 -1.38 -0.38
C LEU A 241 9.84 -2.27 0.60
N PHE A 242 8.69 -1.82 1.07
CA PHE A 242 7.87 -2.59 2.00
C PHE A 242 7.44 -3.94 1.41
N LEU A 243 6.94 -3.94 0.18
CA LEU A 243 6.49 -5.16 -0.50
C LEU A 243 7.64 -6.14 -0.76
N ARG A 244 8.83 -5.63 -1.05
CA ARG A 244 10.05 -6.45 -1.16
C ARG A 244 10.41 -7.11 0.16
N ILE A 245 10.44 -6.33 1.24
CA ILE A 245 10.74 -6.85 2.58
C ILE A 245 9.69 -7.90 2.95
N LEU A 246 8.41 -7.60 2.77
CA LEU A 246 7.34 -8.56 3.01
C LEU A 246 7.53 -9.85 2.21
N ALA A 247 7.82 -9.77 0.90
CA ALA A 247 8.07 -10.95 0.08
C ALA A 247 9.25 -11.78 0.58
N ILE A 248 10.34 -11.12 0.99
CA ILE A 248 11.54 -11.77 1.52
C ILE A 248 11.22 -12.45 2.85
N GLU A 249 10.61 -11.74 3.80
CA GLU A 249 10.24 -12.28 5.11
C GLU A 249 9.28 -13.46 4.99
N LEU A 250 8.27 -13.36 4.12
CA LEU A 250 7.34 -14.44 3.83
C LEU A 250 8.07 -15.67 3.28
N ALA A 251 8.97 -15.47 2.32
CA ALA A 251 9.72 -16.56 1.69
C ALA A 251 10.74 -17.20 2.63
N SER A 252 11.37 -16.41 3.52
CA SER A 252 12.48 -16.83 4.37
C SER A 252 12.06 -17.46 5.68
N THR A 253 10.99 -16.98 6.30
CA THR A 253 10.63 -17.37 7.67
C THR A 253 9.41 -18.28 7.74
N SER A 254 8.63 -18.37 6.65
CA SER A 254 7.33 -19.02 6.71
C SER A 254 6.99 -19.88 5.50
N ARG A 255 6.26 -20.95 5.76
CA ARG A 255 5.37 -21.58 4.80
C ARG A 255 3.96 -21.10 5.10
N PHE A 256 3.17 -20.85 4.06
CA PHE A 256 1.80 -20.41 4.23
C PHE A 256 0.88 -21.09 3.22
N GLU A 257 -0.35 -21.35 3.63
CA GLU A 257 -1.36 -21.98 2.80
C GLU A 257 -2.73 -21.33 2.99
N LEU A 258 -3.58 -21.47 1.98
CA LEU A 258 -4.94 -20.97 2.03
C LEU A 258 -5.75 -21.73 3.10
N ALA A 259 -6.37 -21.01 4.03
CA ALA A 259 -7.18 -21.60 5.09
C ALA A 259 -8.58 -22.05 4.60
N THR A 260 -8.97 -21.62 3.40
CA THR A 260 -10.22 -21.95 2.73
C THR A 260 -10.00 -22.95 1.59
N ARG A 261 -11.08 -23.59 1.11
CA ARG A 261 -11.01 -24.55 -0.01
C ARG A 261 -10.75 -23.88 -1.36
N GLN A 262 -11.13 -22.62 -1.51
CA GLN A 262 -11.07 -21.87 -2.77
C GLN A 262 -10.65 -20.45 -2.50
N PHE A 263 -9.93 -19.86 -3.44
CA PHE A 263 -9.58 -18.46 -3.36
C PHE A 263 -10.84 -17.60 -3.36
N PRO A 264 -10.93 -16.60 -2.46
CA PRO A 264 -12.04 -15.68 -2.43
C PRO A 264 -12.12 -14.83 -3.71
N ARG A 265 -13.34 -14.37 -4.01
CA ARG A 265 -13.56 -13.34 -5.05
C ARG A 265 -12.87 -12.04 -4.63
N VAL A 266 -12.27 -11.37 -5.60
CA VAL A 266 -11.64 -10.05 -5.40
C VAL A 266 -12.65 -8.96 -5.76
N VAL A 267 -12.79 -7.98 -4.86
CA VAL A 267 -13.47 -6.71 -5.11
C VAL A 267 -12.42 -5.72 -5.60
N THR A 268 -12.76 -4.90 -6.59
CA THR A 268 -11.85 -3.94 -7.22
C THR A 268 -12.14 -2.49 -6.88
N VAL A 269 -13.20 -2.18 -6.12
CA VAL A 269 -13.58 -0.80 -5.80
C VAL A 269 -13.95 -0.71 -4.32
N PRO A 270 -13.51 0.33 -3.58
CA PRO A 270 -12.60 1.40 -4.01
C PRO A 270 -11.13 0.98 -4.07
N VAL A 271 -10.78 -0.14 -3.44
CA VAL A 271 -9.42 -0.68 -3.38
C VAL A 271 -9.49 -2.20 -3.57
N VAL A 272 -8.48 -2.81 -4.21
CA VAL A 272 -8.48 -4.26 -4.42
C VAL A 272 -8.38 -5.01 -3.10
N HIS A 273 -9.37 -5.86 -2.82
CA HIS A 273 -9.29 -6.74 -1.67
C HIS A 273 -10.16 -7.99 -1.85
N PRO A 274 -9.80 -9.10 -1.21
CA PRO A 274 -10.64 -10.30 -1.15
C PRO A 274 -11.88 -10.08 -0.27
N VAL A 275 -13.04 -10.59 -0.69
CA VAL A 275 -14.31 -10.42 0.04
C VAL A 275 -14.31 -10.94 1.49
N ASP A 276 -13.42 -11.88 1.82
CA ASP A 276 -13.33 -12.53 3.14
C ASP A 276 -12.05 -12.18 3.90
N GLY A 277 -11.28 -11.21 3.42
CA GLY A 277 -10.00 -10.81 4.00
C GLY A 277 -8.81 -11.74 3.69
N LEU A 278 -8.99 -12.78 2.85
CA LEU A 278 -7.99 -13.82 2.55
C LEU A 278 -7.47 -14.51 3.82
N LYS A 279 -8.12 -15.60 4.20
CA LYS A 279 -7.72 -16.40 5.37
C LYS A 279 -6.54 -17.30 5.01
N VAL A 280 -5.42 -17.12 5.73
CA VAL A 280 -4.15 -17.84 5.50
C VAL A 280 -3.67 -18.47 6.80
N LYS A 281 -3.13 -19.69 6.72
CA LYS A 281 -2.39 -20.33 7.81
C LYS A 281 -0.90 -20.17 7.57
N PHE A 282 -0.17 -19.76 8.60
CA PHE A 282 1.29 -19.62 8.57
C PHE A 282 1.94 -20.69 9.43
N TYR A 283 3.06 -21.22 8.95
CA TYR A 283 3.91 -22.21 9.62
C TYR A 283 5.34 -21.65 9.61
N GLY A 284 5.99 -21.59 10.77
CA GLY A 284 7.40 -21.21 10.85
C GLY A 284 8.28 -22.24 10.15
N LEU A 285 9.29 -21.75 9.41
CA LEU A 285 10.36 -22.59 8.86
C LEU A 285 11.49 -22.66 9.88
N ASP A 286 11.92 -23.88 10.23
CA ASP A 286 13.04 -24.03 11.15
C ASP A 286 14.36 -23.72 10.43
N SER A 287 15.30 -23.13 11.17
CA SER A 287 16.51 -22.46 10.67
C SER A 287 17.51 -23.36 9.92
N ASN A 288 17.25 -24.67 9.81
CA ASN A 288 18.17 -25.60 9.17
C ASN A 288 17.60 -26.51 8.08
N GLN A 289 16.29 -26.75 7.96
CA GLN A 289 15.75 -27.57 6.88
C GLN A 289 14.31 -27.17 6.59
N ASN A 290 13.88 -27.37 5.34
CA ASN A 290 12.47 -27.33 4.91
C ASN A 290 11.62 -28.44 5.57
N GLU A 291 11.83 -28.76 6.85
CA GLU A 291 11.04 -29.71 7.62
C GLU A 291 10.13 -28.98 8.62
N ILE A 292 8.89 -29.45 8.67
CA ILE A 292 7.79 -28.87 9.45
C ILE A 292 8.04 -29.16 10.93
N MET A 293 8.04 -28.13 11.78
CA MET A 293 7.88 -28.34 13.22
C MET A 293 6.49 -28.94 13.48
N ALA A 294 6.43 -30.26 13.70
CA ALA A 294 5.21 -30.91 14.11
C ALA A 294 4.88 -30.55 15.58
N LYS A 295 3.69 -29.95 15.76
CA LYS A 295 2.93 -29.68 17.01
C LYS A 295 3.17 -28.33 17.70
N SER A 296 2.19 -27.44 17.62
CA SER A 296 1.03 -27.44 18.54
C SER A 296 -0.14 -26.73 17.85
N GLU A 297 -1.33 -27.33 17.87
CA GLU A 297 -2.56 -26.67 17.45
C GLU A 297 -2.90 -25.56 18.45
N GLU A 298 -2.37 -24.36 18.24
CA GLU A 298 -3.00 -23.14 18.76
C GLU A 298 -3.49 -22.31 17.57
N LEU A 299 -4.82 -22.30 17.43
CA LEU A 299 -5.56 -21.43 16.51
C LEU A 299 -5.30 -19.96 16.85
N LEU A 300 -4.26 -19.37 16.27
CA LEU A 300 -4.20 -17.92 16.07
C LEU A 300 -4.98 -17.60 14.80
N GLY A 301 -6.30 -17.46 14.96
CA GLY A 301 -7.15 -16.79 13.99
C GLY A 301 -6.84 -15.30 14.00
N ALA A 302 -5.78 -14.88 13.29
CA ALA A 302 -5.58 -13.49 12.95
C ALA A 302 -6.29 -13.21 11.63
N THR A 303 -7.45 -12.57 11.70
CA THR A 303 -8.03 -11.85 10.57
C THR A 303 -7.18 -10.60 10.36
N VAL A 304 -6.56 -10.46 9.19
CA VAL A 304 -5.86 -9.24 8.77
C VAL A 304 -6.87 -8.12 8.52
#